data_AF-A0A2X2SVG8-F1
#
_entry.id   AF-A0A2X2SVG8-F1
#
_cell.length_a   1.000
_cell.length_b   1.000
_cell.length_c   1.000
_cell.angle_alpha   90.00
_cell.angle_beta   90.00
_cell.angle_gamma   90.00
#
_symmetry.space_group_name_H-M   'P 1'
#
loop_
_entity.id
_entity.type
_entity.pdbx_description
1 polymer ?
#
loop_
_entity_poly.entity_id
_entity_poly.type
_entity_poly.pdbx_seq_one_letter_code
_entity_poly.pdbx_strand_id
1 'polypeptide(L)' 'MLHKVEKMIQAIPECIECDKITGEDCFIIRLVIRSIGQLDEILDELAEFAQCNTSIVKSTPVKRRLPPL' A
#
# COMPACT_ATOMS: atom_id res chain seq x y z
N MET A 1 -6.80 -7.81 -15.26
CA MET A 1 -5.92 -8.06 -14.09
C MET A 1 -5.93 -6.87 -13.13
N LEU A 2 -5.50 -5.67 -13.56
CA LEU A 2 -5.41 -4.45 -12.72
C LEU A 2 -6.70 -4.09 -11.93
N HIS A 3 -7.88 -4.20 -12.55
CA HIS A 3 -9.15 -3.92 -11.88
C HIS A 3 -9.47 -4.85 -10.69
N LYS A 4 -8.93 -6.08 -10.66
CA LYS A 4 -9.12 -6.99 -9.53
C LYS A 4 -8.24 -6.58 -8.34
N VAL A 5 -6.97 -6.29 -8.61
CA VAL A 5 -6.00 -5.82 -7.61
C VAL A 5 -6.48 -4.51 -6.98
N GLU A 6 -6.97 -3.56 -7.78
CA GLU A 6 -7.50 -2.30 -7.27
C GLU A 6 -8.69 -2.51 -6.31
N LYS A 7 -9.65 -3.37 -6.69
CA LYS A 7 -10.80 -3.68 -5.81
C LYS A 7 -10.38 -4.35 -4.51
N MET A 8 -9.36 -5.20 -4.57
CA MET A 8 -8.79 -5.85 -3.40
C MET A 8 -8.13 -4.84 -2.48
N ILE A 9 -7.27 -3.97 -3.01
CA ILE A 9 -6.61 -2.91 -2.23
C ILE A 9 -7.66 -2.00 -1.56
N GLN A 10 -8.74 -1.67 -2.27
CA GLN A 10 -9.85 -0.89 -1.70
C GLN A 10 -10.62 -1.62 -0.59
N ALA A 11 -10.55 -2.96 -0.55
CA ALA A 11 -11.19 -3.76 0.48
C ALA A 11 -10.31 -3.97 1.73
N ILE A 12 -9.00 -3.69 1.65
CA ILE A 12 -8.07 -3.81 2.79
C ILE A 12 -8.29 -2.63 3.74
N PRO A 13 -8.81 -2.84 4.96
CA PRO A 13 -9.13 -1.74 5.87
C PRO A 13 -7.87 -1.02 6.41
N GLU A 14 -6.72 -1.69 6.45
CA GLU A 14 -5.43 -1.11 6.82
C GLU A 14 -4.86 -0.18 5.74
N CYS A 15 -5.39 -0.24 4.52
CA CYS A 15 -4.96 0.61 3.41
C CYS A 15 -5.57 1.99 3.51
N ILE A 16 -4.74 2.98 3.88
CA ILE A 16 -5.19 4.37 4.08
C ILE A 16 -4.99 5.23 2.84
N GLU A 17 -4.11 4.82 1.92
CA GLU A 17 -3.77 5.54 0.70
C GLU A 17 -3.36 4.53 -0.39
N CYS A 18 -3.79 4.79 -1.63
CA CYS A 18 -3.39 4.01 -2.79
C CYS A 18 -3.26 4.96 -3.99
N ASP A 19 -2.07 5.00 -4.57
CA ASP A 19 -1.74 5.80 -5.73
C ASP A 19 -1.42 4.87 -6.91
N LYS A 20 -2.10 5.07 -8.05
CA LYS A 20 -1.72 4.47 -9.33
C LYS A 20 -0.59 5.30 -9.91
N ILE A 21 0.52 4.65 -10.24
CA ILE A 21 1.71 5.34 -10.74
C ILE A 21 2.10 4.85 -12.13
N THR A 22 2.90 5.66 -12.81
CA THR A 22 3.61 5.24 -14.01
C THR A 22 4.98 4.70 -13.61
N GLY A 23 5.30 3.46 -13.95
CA GLY A 23 6.55 2.82 -13.57
C GLY A 23 6.51 1.31 -13.72
N GLU A 24 7.46 0.63 -13.08
CA GLU A 24 7.48 -0.84 -13.00
C GLU A 24 6.38 -1.34 -12.04
N ASP A 25 6.21 -0.67 -10.91
CA ASP A 25 5.13 -0.96 -9.97
C ASP A 25 3.82 -0.30 -10.44
N CYS A 26 2.72 -1.06 -10.41
CA CYS A 26 1.41 -0.56 -10.83
C CYS A 26 0.73 0.34 -9.77
N PHE A 27 1.04 0.09 -8.50
CA PHE A 27 0.42 0.74 -7.34
C PHE A 27 1.43 0.99 -6.25
N ILE A 28 1.31 2.13 -5.57
CA ILE A 28 1.93 2.38 -4.28
C ILE A 28 0.82 2.51 -3.24
N ILE A 29 0.89 1.70 -2.19
CA ILE A 29 -0.10 1.70 -1.12
C ILE A 29 0.53 2.03 0.22
N ARG A 30 -0.23 2.69 1.10
CA ARG A 30 0.18 2.95 2.48
C ARG A 30 -0.70 2.16 3.44
N LEU A 31 -0.08 1.24 4.17
CA LEU A 31 -0.75 0.40 5.14
C LEU A 31 -0.47 0.88 6.58
N VAL A 32 -1.47 0.80 7.45
CA VAL A 32 -1.33 0.99 8.90
C VAL A 32 -1.60 -0.33 9.59
N ILE A 33 -0.54 -0.94 10.10
CA ILE A 33 -0.54 -2.27 10.70
C ILE A 33 -0.07 -2.20 12.15
N ARG A 34 -0.46 -3.20 12.94
CA ARG A 34 -0.15 -3.31 14.38
C ARG A 34 1.06 -4.20 14.66
N SER A 35 1.41 -5.08 13.74
CA SER A 35 2.54 -6.02 13.86
C SER A 35 3.04 -6.47 12.49
N ILE A 36 4.24 -7.07 12.45
CA ILE A 36 4.78 -7.68 11.23
C ILE A 36 3.94 -8.90 10.83
N GLY A 37 3.43 -9.69 11.77
CA GLY A 37 2.55 -10.82 11.43
C GLY A 37 1.29 -10.40 10.68
N GLN A 38 0.70 -9.25 11.03
CA GLN A 38 -0.42 -8.70 10.27
C GLN A 38 0.00 -8.27 8.85
N LEU A 39 1.24 -7.80 8.67
CA LEU A 39 1.76 -7.51 7.34
C LEU A 39 1.84 -8.78 6.50
N ASP A 40 2.37 -9.86 7.07
CA ASP A 40 2.53 -11.13 6.37
C ASP A 40 1.16 -11.67 5.89
N GLU A 41 0.13 -11.63 6.74
CA GLU A 41 -1.25 -12.00 6.36
C GLU A 41 -1.76 -11.19 5.16
N ILE A 42 -1.57 -9.86 5.17
CA ILE A 42 -1.99 -8.99 4.06
C ILE A 42 -1.16 -9.27 2.79
N LEU A 43 0.13 -9.54 2.92
CA LEU A 43 1.00 -9.83 1.79
C LEU A 43 0.68 -11.18 1.15
N ASP A 44 0.34 -12.19 1.94
CA ASP A 44 -0.06 -13.50 1.43
C ASP A 44 -1.34 -13.39 0.58
N GLU A 45 -2.33 -12.60 1.02
CA GLU A 45 -3.53 -12.33 0.23
C GLU A 45 -3.23 -11.59 -1.08
N LEU A 46 -2.31 -10.61 -1.05
CA LEU A 46 -1.91 -9.84 -2.23
C LEU A 46 -1.06 -10.67 -3.21
N ALA A 47 -0.25 -11.59 -2.70
CA ALA A 47 0.69 -12.40 -3.47
C ALA A 47 -0.01 -13.30 -4.51
N GLU A 48 -1.28 -13.66 -4.29
CA GLU A 48 -2.09 -14.37 -5.27
C GLU A 48 -2.34 -13.58 -6.57
N PHE A 49 -2.25 -12.25 -6.52
CA PHE A 49 -2.66 -11.36 -7.61
C PHE A 49 -1.54 -10.46 -8.12
N ALA A 50 -0.56 -10.13 -7.28
CA ALA A 50 0.52 -9.23 -7.63
C ALA A 50 1.78 -9.53 -6.83
N GLN A 51 2.93 -9.30 -7.46
CA GLN A 51 4.20 -9.24 -6.74
C GLN A 51 4.23 -7.95 -5.90
N CYS A 52 4.55 -8.09 -4.62
CA CYS A 52 4.60 -6.96 -3.68
C CYS A 52 6.04 -6.65 -3.26
N ASN A 53 6.37 -5.36 -3.22
CA ASN A 53 7.59 -4.86 -2.60
C ASN A 53 7.22 -4.01 -1.39
N THR A 54 7.83 -4.27 -0.23
CA THR A 54 7.45 -3.62 1.03
C THR A 54 8.58 -2.78 1.60
N SER A 55 8.19 -1.69 2.27
CA SER A 55 9.11 -0.80 2.97
C SER A 55 8.47 -0.32 4.26
N ILE A 56 9.19 -0.42 5.37
CA ILE A 56 8.70 -0.01 6.69
C ILE A 56 9.09 1.46 6.93
N VAL A 57 8.08 2.30 7.15
CA VAL A 57 8.28 3.73 7.44
C VAL A 57 8.79 3.89 8.88
N LYS A 58 10.10 4.11 9.03
CA LYS A 58 10.73 4.32 10.35
C LYS A 58 10.34 5.65 11.00
N SER A 59 10.20 6.71 10.21
CA SER A 59 9.77 8.03 10.69
C SER A 59 9.16 8.83 9.53
N THR A 60 8.32 9.81 9.86
CA THR A 60 7.73 10.73 8.87
C THR A 60 8.10 12.16 9.27
N PRO A 61 9.31 12.63 8.93
CA PRO A 61 9.81 13.94 9.35
C PRO A 61 9.03 15.10 8.73
N VAL A 62 8.45 14.89 7.55
CA VAL A 62 7.54 15.84 6.89
C VAL A 62 6.20 15.15 6.68
N LYS A 63 5.15 15.66 7.33
CA LYS A 63 3.78 15.19 7.13
C LYS A 63 3.26 15.63 5.76
N ARG A 64 2.40 14.81 5.14
CA ARG A 64 1.64 15.22 3.95
C ARG A 64 0.91 16.53 4.27
N ARG A 65 1.13 17.55 3.44
CA ARG A 65 0.55 18.89 3.55
C ARG A 65 0.39 19.50 2.16
N LEU A 66 -0.52 20.46 2.03
CA LEU A 66 -0.63 21.26 0.82
C LEU A 66 0.63 22.15 0.65
N PRO A 67 1.01 22.49 -0.59
CA PRO A 67 2.08 23.46 -0.82
C PRO A 67 1.71 24.81 -0.21
N PRO A 68 2.72 25.61 0.22
CA PRO A 68 2.47 26.99 0.57
C PRO A 68 1.91 27.73 -0.64
N LEU A 69 0.92 28.60 -0.40
CA LEU A 69 0.33 29.48 -1.40
C LEU A 69 1.31 30.58 -1.79
#